data_AF-A0A7S0VLX5-F1
#
_entry.id   AF-A0A7S0VLX5-F1
#
_cell.length_a   1.000
_cell.length_b   1.000
_cell.length_c   1.000
_cell.angle_alpha   90.00
_cell.angle_beta   90.00
_cell.angle_gamma   90.00
#
_symmetry.space_group_name_H-M   'P 1'
#
loop_
_entity.id
_entity.type
_entity.pdbx_description
1 polymer ?
#
loop_
_entity_poly.entity_id
_entity_poly.type
_entity_poly.pdbx_seq_one_letter_code
_entity_poly.pdbx_strand_id
1 'polypeptide(L)'
;VVGAAAGKQSGVEAARKAQKFKVDQDVLGVFVNMMYPAKILKVRPETTKQGLPIWQYFVHWSGWAQKWDEWVDESRLHKLDDAGLKLQAEMAEEAKRAAAAKRALAGKGKRKADDGGNRGNIDHDAAEPKDKAMRVG
;
A
#
# COMPACT_ATOMS: atom_id res chain seq x y z
N VAL A 1 -40.55 34.91 6.12
CA VAL A 1 -40.74 33.59 5.48
C VAL A 1 -39.83 33.59 4.25
N VAL A 2 -38.77 32.81 4.11
CA VAL A 2 -38.49 31.41 4.46
C VAL A 2 -37.02 31.33 4.94
N GLY A 3 -36.77 30.61 6.03
CA GLY A 3 -35.43 30.21 6.43
C GLY A 3 -35.01 28.91 5.74
N ALA A 4 -33.72 28.68 5.57
CA ALA A 4 -33.17 27.35 5.32
C ALA A 4 -31.77 27.26 5.95
N ALA A 5 -31.73 26.64 7.13
CA ALA A 5 -30.53 26.12 7.75
C ALA A 5 -30.09 24.84 7.00
N ALA A 6 -28.78 24.63 6.85
CA ALA A 6 -28.24 23.31 6.57
C ALA A 6 -26.82 23.17 7.13
N GLY A 7 -26.66 22.22 8.06
CA GLY A 7 -25.38 21.56 8.29
C GLY A 7 -24.58 21.99 9.51
N LYS A 8 -25.17 21.90 10.71
CA LYS A 8 -24.38 21.73 11.95
C LYS A 8 -23.48 20.50 11.80
N GLN A 9 -22.16 20.69 11.79
CA GLN A 9 -21.21 19.61 12.08
C GLN A 9 -21.29 19.33 13.58
N SER A 10 -22.15 18.36 13.91
CA SER A 10 -22.43 17.87 15.25
C SER A 10 -21.16 17.35 15.93
N GLY A 11 -20.88 17.88 17.12
CA GLY A 11 -19.87 17.37 18.04
C GLY A 11 -20.17 15.93 18.44
N VAL A 12 -19.23 15.05 18.12
CA VAL A 12 -18.93 13.80 18.85
C VAL A 12 -17.41 13.73 18.90
N GLU A 13 -16.79 14.64 19.65
CA GLU A 13 -15.35 14.73 19.84
C GLU A 13 -14.94 13.88 21.06
N ALA A 14 -15.18 12.57 20.99
CA ALA A 14 -14.60 11.63 21.94
C ALA A 14 -13.19 11.28 21.44
N ALA A 15 -12.15 11.88 22.07
CA ALA A 15 -10.72 11.57 21.94
C ALA A 15 -10.32 10.89 20.62
N ARG A 16 -10.63 11.51 19.49
CA ARG A 16 -10.18 11.01 18.19
C ARG A 16 -8.69 11.24 18.12
N LYS A 17 -7.93 10.20 17.77
CA LYS A 17 -6.52 10.36 17.38
C LYS A 17 -6.43 11.51 16.37
N ALA A 18 -5.43 12.38 16.42
CA ALA A 18 -5.35 13.50 15.47
C ALA A 18 -5.24 12.97 14.03
N GLN A 19 -5.95 13.60 13.09
CA GLN A 19 -5.83 13.28 11.67
C GLN A 19 -4.39 13.56 11.20
N LYS A 20 -3.69 12.53 10.73
CA LYS A 20 -2.25 12.62 10.41
C LYS A 20 -1.99 13.02 8.95
N PHE A 21 -2.89 12.66 8.04
CA PHE A 21 -2.75 12.92 6.62
C PHE A 21 -4.00 13.59 6.03
N LYS A 22 -3.84 14.31 4.92
CA LYS A 22 -4.92 15.08 4.26
C LYS A 22 -5.27 14.47 2.90
N VAL A 23 -6.45 14.83 2.38
CA VAL A 23 -6.82 14.55 0.98
C VAL A 23 -5.84 15.27 0.04
N ASP A 24 -5.56 14.64 -1.10
CA ASP A 24 -4.60 15.07 -2.13
C ASP A 24 -3.13 15.12 -1.69
N GLN A 25 -2.81 14.56 -0.51
CA GLN A 25 -1.45 14.44 -0.04
C GLN A 25 -0.76 13.19 -0.62
N ASP A 26 0.48 13.36 -1.11
CA ASP A 26 1.34 12.26 -1.51
C ASP A 26 2.01 11.60 -0.28
N VAL A 27 1.97 10.28 -0.26
CA VAL A 27 2.40 9.43 0.86
C VAL A 27 3.09 8.17 0.36
N LEU A 28 3.77 7.46 1.26
CA LEU A 28 4.30 6.12 1.02
C LEU A 28 3.40 5.11 1.73
N GLY A 29 2.82 4.18 1.00
CA GLY A 29 1.97 3.14 1.56
C GLY A 29 2.63 1.77 1.50
N VAL A 30 2.47 0.97 2.56
CA VAL A 30 2.97 -0.41 2.63
C VAL A 30 1.96 -1.34 1.94
N PHE A 31 2.44 -2.08 0.94
CA PHE A 31 1.70 -3.17 0.30
C PHE A 31 2.53 -4.46 0.37
N VAL A 32 1.98 -5.45 1.08
CA VAL A 32 2.61 -6.75 1.41
C VAL A 32 3.94 -6.61 2.15
N ASN A 33 5.03 -6.35 1.44
CA ASN A 33 6.39 -6.25 2.00
C ASN A 33 7.22 -5.14 1.35
N MET A 34 6.57 -4.24 0.61
CA MET A 34 7.25 -3.13 -0.06
C MET A 34 6.43 -1.86 0.05
N MET A 35 7.13 -0.72 0.14
CA MET A 35 6.53 0.60 0.17
C MET A 35 6.42 1.16 -1.24
N TYR A 36 5.25 1.72 -1.56
CA TYR A 36 4.97 2.35 -2.85
C TYR A 36 4.47 3.78 -2.68
N PRO A 37 4.79 4.68 -3.62
CA PRO A 37 4.20 6.02 -3.64
C PRO A 37 2.70 5.92 -3.93
N ALA A 38 1.92 6.67 -3.16
CA ALA A 38 0.47 6.66 -3.24
C ALA A 38 -0.11 8.05 -2.93
N LYS A 39 -1.36 8.29 -3.36
CA LYS A 39 -2.08 9.53 -3.12
C LYS A 39 -3.33 9.25 -2.29
N ILE A 40 -3.56 10.10 -1.29
CA ILE A 40 -4.79 10.03 -0.49
C ILE A 40 -5.92 10.72 -1.25
N LEU A 41 -6.96 9.96 -1.58
CA LEU A 41 -8.14 10.46 -2.28
C LEU A 41 -9.27 10.85 -1.32
N LYS A 42 -9.43 10.14 -0.21
CA LYS A 42 -10.49 10.42 0.78
C LYS A 42 -9.98 10.14 2.19
N VAL A 43 -10.52 10.85 3.16
CA VAL A 43 -10.29 10.59 4.59
C VAL A 43 -11.64 10.43 5.24
N ARG A 44 -11.79 9.37 6.03
CA ARG A 44 -12.98 9.18 6.86
C ARG A 44 -12.53 8.79 8.25
N PRO A 45 -13.30 9.16 9.27
CA PRO A 45 -13.13 8.52 10.53
C PRO A 45 -13.88 7.19 10.59
N GLU A 46 -13.36 6.27 11.39
CA GLU A 46 -13.91 4.93 11.57
C GLU A 46 -13.69 4.51 13.04
N THR A 47 -14.37 3.45 13.47
CA THR A 47 -14.14 2.87 14.80
C THR A 47 -13.62 1.44 14.63
N THR A 48 -12.55 1.07 15.34
CA THR A 48 -12.07 -0.32 15.33
C THR A 48 -13.13 -1.25 15.91
N LYS A 49 -12.98 -2.56 15.68
CA LYS A 49 -13.83 -3.59 16.33
C LYS A 49 -13.82 -3.51 17.87
N GLN A 50 -12.79 -2.89 18.44
CA GLN A 50 -12.62 -2.68 19.88
C GLN A 50 -13.26 -1.37 20.37
N GLY A 51 -13.96 -0.63 19.51
CA GLY A 51 -14.59 0.64 19.88
C GLY A 51 -13.64 1.85 19.88
N LEU A 52 -12.40 1.72 19.37
CA LEU A 52 -11.44 2.81 19.37
C LEU A 52 -11.57 3.69 18.12
N PRO A 53 -11.62 5.02 18.25
CA PRO A 53 -11.72 5.91 17.10
C PRO A 53 -10.39 5.95 16.32
N ILE A 54 -10.46 5.68 15.01
CA ILE A 54 -9.34 5.70 14.08
C ILE A 54 -9.65 6.54 12.84
N TRP A 55 -8.62 6.86 12.06
CA TRP A 55 -8.76 7.44 10.74
C TRP A 55 -8.42 6.41 9.67
N GLN A 56 -9.29 6.33 8.68
CA GLN A 56 -9.06 5.56 7.47
C GLN A 56 -8.87 6.49 6.28
N TYR A 57 -8.01 6.07 5.37
CA TYR A 57 -7.58 6.82 4.22
C TYR A 57 -7.85 5.97 2.98
N PHE A 58 -8.58 6.52 2.01
CA PHE A 58 -8.76 5.88 0.71
C PHE A 58 -7.57 6.25 -0.16
N VAL A 59 -6.80 5.25 -0.57
CA VAL A 59 -5.47 5.45 -1.16
C VAL A 59 -5.46 4.92 -2.59
N HIS A 60 -4.91 5.73 -3.49
CA HIS A 60 -4.62 5.34 -4.86
C HIS A 60 -3.13 5.11 -5.03
N TRP A 61 -2.76 3.93 -5.52
CA TRP A 61 -1.37 3.53 -5.73
C TRP A 61 -0.84 4.07 -7.06
N SER A 62 0.29 4.78 -7.03
CA SER A 62 0.81 5.42 -8.24
C SER A 62 1.24 4.37 -9.27
N GLY A 63 0.68 4.48 -10.47
CA GLY A 63 0.97 3.56 -11.59
C GLY A 63 0.18 2.24 -11.56
N TRP A 64 -0.80 2.12 -10.65
CA TRP A 64 -1.67 0.95 -10.53
C TRP A 64 -3.10 1.31 -10.96
N ALA A 65 -3.89 0.32 -11.34
CA ALA A 65 -5.30 0.52 -11.69
C ALA A 65 -6.15 0.87 -10.46
N GLN A 66 -7.19 1.70 -10.65
CA GLN A 66 -8.11 2.14 -9.58
C GLN A 66 -8.82 0.99 -8.85
N LYS A 67 -8.92 -0.20 -9.46
CA LYS A 67 -9.48 -1.39 -8.78
C LYS A 67 -8.69 -1.82 -7.55
N TRP A 68 -7.44 -1.35 -7.43
CA TRP A 68 -6.57 -1.60 -6.28
C TRP A 68 -6.67 -0.52 -5.21
N ASP A 69 -7.48 0.52 -5.44
CA ASP A 69 -7.70 1.56 -4.46
C ASP A 69 -8.43 0.97 -3.26
N GLU A 70 -7.89 1.18 -2.07
CA GLU A 70 -8.42 0.57 -0.85
C GLU A 70 -8.45 1.59 0.31
N TRP A 71 -9.33 1.33 1.27
CA TRP A 71 -9.32 2.01 2.56
C TRP A 71 -8.29 1.37 3.46
N VAL A 72 -7.30 2.14 3.88
CA VAL A 72 -6.22 1.71 4.78
C VAL A 72 -6.20 2.53 6.06
N ASP A 73 -5.68 1.93 7.11
CA ASP A 73 -5.46 2.60 8.39
C ASP A 73 -4.16 3.42 8.36
N GLU A 74 -4.04 4.38 9.28
CA GLU A 74 -2.85 5.24 9.43
C GLU A 74 -1.54 4.45 9.52
N SER A 75 -1.56 3.24 10.10
CA SER A 75 -0.37 2.40 10.31
C SER A 75 0.27 1.91 9.02
N ARG A 76 -0.46 1.88 7.89
CA ARG A 76 0.09 1.49 6.58
C ARG A 76 0.69 2.66 5.82
N LEU A 77 0.56 3.89 6.33
CA LEU A 77 0.95 5.10 5.64
C LEU A 77 2.12 5.79 6.33
N HIS A 78 3.07 6.22 5.51
CA HIS A 78 4.23 7.00 5.89
C HIS A 78 4.24 8.31 5.11
N LYS A 79 4.83 9.35 5.70
CA LYS A 79 5.05 10.60 5.00
C LYS A 79 6.06 10.39 3.89
N LEU A 80 5.89 11.14 2.80
CA LEU A 80 6.89 11.23 1.74
C LEU A 80 7.99 12.22 2.18
N ASP A 81 8.79 11.82 3.15
CA ASP A 81 9.97 12.55 3.66
C ASP A 81 11.24 11.68 3.55
N ASP A 82 12.40 12.26 3.86
CA ASP A 82 13.68 11.54 3.79
C ASP A 82 13.70 10.26 4.64
N ALA A 83 13.02 10.27 5.79
CA ALA A 83 12.91 9.11 6.66
C ALA A 83 12.06 7.99 6.02
N GLY A 84 10.93 8.35 5.40
CA GLY A 84 10.08 7.43 4.64
C GLY A 84 10.80 6.84 3.43
N LEU A 85 11.55 7.65 2.69
CA LEU A 85 12.35 7.20 1.54
C LEU A 85 13.48 6.25 1.95
N LYS A 86 14.15 6.54 3.07
CA LYS A 86 15.16 5.63 3.63
C LYS A 86 14.54 4.27 3.99
N LEU A 87 13.40 4.28 4.68
CA LEU A 87 12.71 3.05 5.06
C LEU A 87 12.23 2.26 3.83
N GLN A 88 11.75 2.94 2.79
CA GLN A 88 11.43 2.32 1.50
C GLN A 88 12.64 1.60 0.90
N ALA A 89 13.82 2.24 0.90
CA ALA A 89 15.05 1.63 0.40
C ALA A 89 15.46 0.40 1.23
N GLU A 90 15.38 0.49 2.56
CA GLU A 90 15.67 -0.62 3.46
C GLU A 90 14.73 -1.82 3.23
N MET A 91 13.42 -1.58 3.11
CA MET A 91 12.45 -2.64 2.82
C MET A 91 12.63 -3.26 1.43
N ALA A 92 13.01 -2.46 0.43
CA ALA A 92 13.29 -2.96 -0.91
C ALA A 92 14.50 -3.91 -0.93
N GLU A 93 15.56 -3.57 -0.20
CA GLU A 93 16.73 -4.43 -0.05
C GLU A 93 16.41 -5.72 0.69
N GLU A 94 15.60 -5.65 1.76
CA GLU A 94 15.16 -6.82 2.49
C GLU A 94 14.26 -7.74 1.64
N ALA A 95 13.34 -7.16 0.86
CA ALA A 95 12.50 -7.90 -0.07
C ALA A 95 13.34 -8.64 -1.13
N LYS A 96 14.40 -8.00 -1.67
CA LYS A 96 15.34 -8.64 -2.61
C LYS A 96 16.08 -9.81 -1.94
N ARG A 97 16.55 -9.64 -0.71
CA ARG A 97 17.24 -10.70 0.05
C ARG A 97 16.31 -11.88 0.33
N ALA A 98 15.08 -11.61 0.76
CA ALA A 98 14.06 -12.64 1.00
C ALA A 98 13.72 -13.40 -0.30
N ALA A 99 13.58 -12.71 -1.43
CA ALA A 99 13.36 -13.33 -2.73
C ALA A 99 14.53 -14.22 -3.15
N ALA A 100 15.78 -13.77 -2.95
CA ALA A 100 16.97 -14.57 -3.23
C ALA A 100 17.04 -15.84 -2.36
N ALA A 101 16.73 -15.73 -1.06
CA ALA A 101 16.69 -16.87 -0.15
C ALA A 101 15.62 -17.90 -0.54
N LYS A 102 14.42 -17.45 -0.94
CA LYS A 102 13.37 -18.34 -1.46
C LYS A 102 13.80 -19.08 -2.73
N ARG A 103 14.50 -18.40 -3.66
CA ARG A 103 15.05 -19.04 -4.87
C ARG A 103 16.11 -20.09 -4.56
N ALA A 104 16.96 -19.83 -3.56
CA ALA A 104 17.97 -20.79 -3.11
C ALA A 104 17.37 -22.05 -2.45
N LEU A 105 16.24 -21.91 -1.73
CA LEU A 105 15.49 -23.04 -1.20
C LEU A 105 14.77 -23.84 -2.31
N ALA A 106 14.14 -23.16 -3.27
CA ALA A 106 13.45 -23.78 -4.40
C ALA A 106 14.41 -24.52 -5.36
N GLY A 107 15.65 -24.03 -5.52
CA GLY A 107 16.67 -24.66 -6.35
C GLY A 107 17.28 -25.95 -5.78
N LYS A 108 16.96 -26.30 -4.52
CA LYS A 108 17.54 -27.47 -3.83
C LYS A 108 16.73 -28.76 -4.01
N GLY A 109 15.59 -28.70 -4.73
CA GLY A 109 14.71 -29.84 -5.00
C GLY A 109 14.78 -30.46 -6.40
N LYS A 110 15.60 -29.94 -7.33
CA LYS A 110 15.61 -30.43 -8.72
C LYS A 110 17.03 -30.62 -9.26
N ARG A 111 17.67 -31.70 -8.83
CA ARG A 111 18.86 -32.25 -9.51
C ARG A 111 18.67 -33.75 -9.74
N LYS A 112 17.89 -34.11 -10.77
CA LYS A 112 18.19 -35.29 -11.60
C LYS A 112 17.43 -35.24 -12.93
N ALA A 113 18.15 -35.63 -13.98
CA ALA A 113 17.72 -35.99 -15.35
C ALA A 113 17.56 -34.86 -16.39
N ASP A 114 18.64 -34.70 -17.17
CA ASP A 114 18.77 -34.97 -18.62
C ASP A 114 17.85 -34.29 -19.65
N ASP A 115 18.54 -33.83 -20.72
CA ASP A 115 18.15 -33.52 -22.11
C ASP A 115 16.84 -32.79 -22.45
N GLY A 116 16.98 -31.69 -23.20
CA GLY A 116 15.94 -31.20 -24.12
C GLY A 116 15.11 -29.98 -23.68
N GLY A 117 15.32 -28.87 -24.39
CA GLY A 117 14.22 -28.06 -24.91
C GLY A 117 13.57 -26.97 -24.03
N ASN A 118 13.79 -25.72 -24.45
CA ASN A 118 12.82 -24.62 -24.47
C ASN A 118 12.17 -24.12 -23.15
N ARG A 119 12.71 -22.97 -22.69
CA ARG A 119 12.04 -21.75 -22.21
C ARG A 119 10.73 -21.89 -21.41
N GLY A 120 10.81 -21.40 -20.17
CA GLY A 120 9.73 -20.64 -19.53
C GLY A 120 9.25 -21.23 -18.22
N ASN A 121 9.68 -20.64 -17.11
CA ASN A 121 8.72 -20.26 -16.07
C ASN A 121 9.30 -19.13 -15.22
N ILE A 122 8.71 -17.96 -15.42
CA ILE A 122 8.89 -16.75 -14.65
C ILE A 122 7.94 -16.89 -13.47
N ASP A 123 8.43 -17.37 -12.33
CA ASP A 123 7.65 -17.40 -11.09
C ASP A 123 7.77 -16.01 -10.41
N HIS A 124 7.07 -15.03 -10.99
CA HIS A 124 6.70 -13.76 -10.36
C HIS A 124 5.61 -14.05 -9.30
N ASP A 125 5.98 -14.62 -8.15
CA ASP A 125 5.02 -14.94 -7.07
C ASP A 125 5.17 -14.03 -5.85
N ALA A 126 5.21 -12.72 -6.13
CA ALA A 126 4.59 -11.72 -5.29
C ALA A 126 3.65 -11.00 -6.25
N ALA A 127 2.33 -11.12 -6.06
CA ALA A 127 1.35 -10.59 -7.00
C ALA A 127 1.48 -9.06 -7.16
N GLU A 128 2.41 -8.61 -8.00
CA GLU A 128 2.35 -7.30 -8.67
C GLU A 128 1.14 -7.36 -9.60
N PRO A 129 0.15 -6.47 -9.45
CA PRO A 129 -0.94 -6.41 -10.38
C PRO A 129 -0.45 -6.18 -11.82
N LYS A 130 -0.87 -7.05 -12.73
CA LYS A 130 -0.56 -7.03 -14.17
C LYS A 130 -1.25 -5.89 -14.95
N ASP A 131 -1.64 -4.81 -14.29
CA ASP A 131 -2.22 -3.60 -14.90
C ASP A 131 -1.29 -2.39 -14.69
N LYS A 132 0.03 -2.63 -14.74
CA LYS A 132 1.10 -1.64 -14.63
C LYS A 132 1.07 -0.74 -15.87
N ALA A 133 0.38 0.39 -15.80
CA ALA A 133 0.47 1.44 -16.81
C ALA A 133 1.78 2.24 -16.61
N MET A 134 2.92 1.57 -16.71
CA MET A 134 4.21 2.26 -16.80
C MET A 134 4.41 2.66 -18.27
N ARG A 135 3.75 3.72 -18.72
CA ARG A 135 4.21 4.47 -19.90
C ARG A 135 5.47 5.22 -19.48
N VAL A 136 6.61 4.55 -19.57
CA VAL A 136 7.90 5.22 -19.74
C VAL A 136 7.90 5.72 -21.18
N GLY A 137 7.89 7.04 -21.35
CA GLY A 137 8.17 7.69 -22.63
C GLY A 137 9.64 7.57 -23.01
#